data_AF-A0A933Y2K3-F1
#
_entry.id   AF-A0A933Y2K3-F1
#
_cell.length_a   1.000
_cell.length_b   1.000
_cell.length_c   1.000
_cell.angle_alpha   90.00
_cell.angle_beta   90.00
_cell.angle_gamma   90.00
#
_symmetry.space_group_name_H-M   'P 1'
#
loop_
_entity.id
_entity.type
_entity.pdbx_description
1 polymer ?
#
loop_
_entity_poly.entity_id
_entity_poly.type
_entity_poly.pdbx_seq_one_letter_code
_entity_poly.pdbx_strand_id
1 'polypeptide(L)'
;MRLSRISLGLPLLLAGACGDAASPAVPSETSTSARAGAPNDGANPGAKSAPVRDERLLALADAFERGELTAADTGLLALPERGGLEGELLRARLASARGDDVAAVRVLEAAKLAHPRDARVQATAAELFVLAGRMQTAEDEIRAGLAIEPLSPDLRRARGVVLISKPGGAEAGLAHLLAARAADPNVPYLHRALAEAHRLAATKALSEQDPARALQHVSAALLEVSDQPDALLLGADAHMLLKHFDQALAVYERLLKDGLDVGAELAQSSKTAATAALLEKNRPLALERFLRARELGLGGEALGFGATMLADEAKAKLEVGWKAFDAGDLAGAESAFRDALRFDPSSLDARRALGAALYSREDVEGAAAQWRLVLETACARQLELSEPVYLDLARALHRLQRIDELRQLLEEELAARPDGPGAVEAREMLARLANSPTR
;
A
#
# COMPACT_ATOMS: atom_id res chain seq x y z
N MET A 1 -11.69 5.46 -12.86
CA MET A 1 -11.75 4.32 -13.81
C MET A 1 -10.52 3.46 -13.53
N ARG A 2 -10.70 2.17 -13.20
CA ARG A 2 -9.70 1.15 -12.78
C ARG A 2 -9.34 1.10 -11.29
N LEU A 3 -10.26 0.61 -10.47
CA LEU A 3 -9.97 -0.25 -9.31
C LEU A 3 -10.13 -1.69 -9.79
N SER A 4 -9.05 -2.28 -10.28
CA SER A 4 -9.01 -3.68 -10.71
C SER A 4 -7.58 -4.15 -10.60
N ARG A 5 -7.35 -5.12 -9.69
CA ARG A 5 -6.14 -5.93 -9.46
C ARG A 5 -5.32 -5.53 -8.24
N ILE A 6 -5.74 -6.00 -7.07
CA ILE A 6 -4.84 -6.69 -6.14
C ILE A 6 -5.59 -7.95 -5.69
N SER A 7 -5.14 -9.10 -6.18
CA SER A 7 -5.68 -10.42 -5.87
C SER A 7 -4.48 -11.36 -5.71
N LEU A 8 -4.13 -11.67 -4.47
CA LEU A 8 -3.22 -12.76 -4.13
C LEU A 8 -3.55 -13.23 -2.69
N GLY A 9 -4.38 -14.28 -2.57
CA GLY A 9 -4.54 -15.07 -1.35
C GLY A 9 -5.96 -15.58 -1.02
N LEU A 10 -6.63 -16.28 -1.97
CA LEU A 10 -7.94 -16.96 -1.90
C LEU A 10 -9.22 -16.07 -1.80
N PRO A 11 -10.34 -16.48 -2.44
CA PRO A 11 -11.20 -15.57 -3.20
C PRO A 11 -12.56 -15.28 -2.54
N LEU A 12 -13.22 -14.28 -3.15
CA LEU A 12 -14.65 -13.96 -3.09
C LEU A 12 -15.13 -13.17 -1.86
N LEU A 13 -14.86 -11.87 -1.89
CA LEU A 13 -15.89 -10.85 -1.67
C LEU A 13 -15.73 -9.75 -2.76
N LEU A 14 -16.64 -9.81 -3.73
CA LEU A 14 -17.13 -8.72 -4.59
C LEU A 14 -16.14 -8.03 -5.55
N ALA A 15 -15.98 -8.65 -6.73
CA ALA A 15 -15.62 -7.92 -7.95
C ALA A 15 -16.90 -7.41 -8.66
N GLY A 16 -17.08 -6.09 -8.68
CA GLY A 16 -17.68 -5.32 -9.78
C GLY A 16 -19.21 -5.22 -9.88
N ALA A 17 -19.74 -4.00 -9.64
CA ALA A 17 -20.72 -3.34 -10.51
C ALA A 17 -20.87 -1.85 -10.10
N CYS A 18 -20.21 -0.95 -10.84
CA CYS A 18 -20.62 0.46 -10.93
C CYS A 18 -21.91 0.53 -11.76
N GLY A 19 -22.87 1.32 -11.31
CA GLY A 19 -24.05 1.66 -12.10
C GLY A 19 -25.04 2.45 -11.28
N ASP A 20 -25.09 3.77 -11.52
CA ASP A 20 -26.03 4.72 -10.93
C ASP A 20 -27.48 4.28 -11.05
N ALA A 21 -28.22 4.35 -9.93
CA ALA A 21 -29.66 4.54 -9.95
C ALA A 21 -30.12 5.19 -8.64
N ALA A 22 -30.57 6.43 -8.73
CA ALA A 22 -31.16 7.21 -7.65
C ALA A 22 -32.51 6.63 -7.20
N SER A 23 -32.76 6.61 -5.88
CA SER A 23 -34.11 6.48 -5.29
C SER A 23 -34.11 6.75 -3.77
N PRO A 24 -35.28 6.97 -3.13
CA PRO A 24 -35.57 8.23 -2.44
C PRO A 24 -35.47 8.19 -0.91
N ALA A 25 -35.55 9.39 -0.33
CA ALA A 25 -35.43 9.72 1.09
C ALA A 25 -36.40 8.97 2.02
N VAL A 26 -35.89 8.60 3.21
CA VAL A 26 -36.63 8.14 4.39
C VAL A 26 -36.26 9.08 5.55
N PRO A 27 -37.22 9.48 6.42
CA PRO A 27 -37.09 10.69 7.21
C PRO A 27 -36.21 10.52 8.44
N SER A 28 -35.56 11.63 8.81
CA SER A 28 -34.74 11.82 9.99
C SER A 28 -35.58 11.85 11.27
N GLU A 29 -35.22 11.03 12.25
CA GLU A 29 -35.61 11.26 13.64
C GLU A 29 -34.40 11.74 14.46
N THR A 30 -34.70 12.76 15.24
CA THR A 30 -33.80 13.72 15.85
C THR A 30 -33.08 13.21 17.09
N SER A 31 -31.86 13.70 17.23
CA SER A 31 -31.00 13.72 18.41
C SER A 31 -31.73 13.87 19.76
N THR A 32 -31.27 13.13 20.76
CA THR A 32 -31.10 13.68 22.12
C THR A 32 -29.85 13.10 22.78
N SER A 33 -29.01 13.99 23.29
CA SER A 33 -27.81 13.69 24.07
C SER A 33 -28.18 13.14 25.44
N ALA A 34 -27.42 12.18 25.96
CA ALA A 34 -27.34 11.96 27.40
C ALA A 34 -25.94 11.48 27.82
N ARG A 35 -25.42 12.19 28.82
CA ARG A 35 -24.12 12.06 29.49
C ARG A 35 -23.96 10.72 30.23
N ALA A 36 -22.69 10.40 30.43
CA ALA A 36 -22.16 9.36 31.32
C ALA A 36 -22.72 9.40 32.75
N GLY A 37 -23.04 8.21 33.26
CA GLY A 37 -23.30 7.90 34.67
C GLY A 37 -23.10 6.39 34.88
N ALA A 38 -22.30 6.03 35.88
CA ALA A 38 -21.87 4.67 36.20
C ALA A 38 -22.97 3.83 36.92
N PRO A 39 -22.67 2.58 37.31
CA PRO A 39 -23.44 1.40 36.96
C PRO A 39 -24.75 1.30 37.74
N ASN A 40 -25.83 0.93 37.05
CA ASN A 40 -27.06 0.51 37.71
C ASN A 40 -27.22 -0.99 37.51
N ASP A 41 -27.01 -1.75 38.58
CA ASP A 41 -27.36 -3.17 38.70
C ASP A 41 -28.89 -3.30 38.67
N GLY A 42 -29.43 -3.26 37.46
CA GLY A 42 -30.83 -3.52 37.15
C GLY A 42 -30.91 -4.70 36.20
N ALA A 43 -31.00 -5.91 36.76
CA ALA A 43 -31.25 -7.12 35.99
C ALA A 43 -32.50 -6.93 35.10
N ASN A 44 -32.29 -6.91 33.79
CA ASN A 44 -33.35 -6.84 32.80
C ASN A 44 -34.05 -8.21 32.74
N PRO A 45 -35.35 -8.34 33.13
CA PRO A 45 -36.00 -9.64 33.33
C PRO A 45 -36.50 -10.28 32.02
N GLY A 46 -35.74 -10.14 30.94
CA GLY A 46 -36.07 -10.67 29.61
C GLY A 46 -34.88 -11.04 28.73
N ALA A 47 -33.64 -10.87 29.20
CA ALA A 47 -32.47 -11.34 28.46
C ALA A 47 -32.38 -12.86 28.61
N LYS A 48 -32.81 -13.60 27.58
CA LYS A 48 -32.44 -15.02 27.44
C LYS A 48 -30.91 -15.10 27.58
N SER A 49 -30.42 -15.96 28.48
CA SER A 49 -28.99 -16.23 28.58
C SER A 49 -28.44 -16.60 27.21
N ALA A 50 -27.25 -16.11 26.85
CA ALA A 50 -26.59 -16.46 25.60
C ALA A 50 -26.56 -17.99 25.42
N PRO A 51 -26.72 -18.50 24.19
CA PRO A 51 -26.66 -19.93 23.93
C PRO A 51 -25.32 -20.50 24.43
N VAL A 52 -25.36 -21.64 25.12
CA VAL A 52 -24.14 -22.35 25.51
C VAL A 52 -23.54 -22.96 24.26
N ARG A 53 -22.32 -22.54 23.90
CA ARG A 53 -21.57 -23.01 22.72
C ARG A 53 -20.44 -23.94 23.13
N ASP A 54 -20.13 -24.92 22.29
CA ASP A 54 -18.98 -25.81 22.51
C ASP A 54 -17.69 -25.05 22.20
N GLU A 55 -16.84 -24.85 23.22
CA GLU A 55 -15.55 -24.15 23.10
C GLU A 55 -14.63 -24.78 22.04
N ARG A 56 -14.72 -26.09 21.83
CA ARG A 56 -13.92 -26.77 20.81
C ARG A 56 -14.37 -26.36 19.42
N LEU A 57 -15.68 -26.24 19.19
CA LEU A 57 -16.21 -25.79 17.90
C LEU A 57 -15.96 -24.30 17.65
N LEU A 58 -15.98 -23.47 18.70
CA LEU A 58 -15.56 -22.07 18.61
C LEU A 58 -14.09 -21.97 18.17
N ALA A 59 -13.19 -22.75 18.77
CA ALA A 59 -11.78 -22.76 18.37
C ALA A 59 -11.57 -23.19 16.91
N LEU A 60 -12.39 -24.12 16.40
CA LEU A 60 -12.35 -24.52 14.99
C LEU A 60 -12.95 -23.46 14.06
N ALA A 61 -13.99 -22.75 14.49
CA ALA A 61 -14.54 -21.60 13.77
C ALA A 61 -13.50 -20.47 13.67
N ASP A 62 -12.76 -20.20 14.74
CA ASP A 62 -11.68 -19.21 14.75
C ASP A 62 -10.54 -19.62 13.82
N ALA A 63 -10.15 -20.90 13.83
CA ALA A 63 -9.17 -21.45 12.89
C ALA A 63 -9.64 -21.28 11.44
N PHE A 64 -10.93 -21.53 11.17
CA PHE A 64 -11.53 -21.27 9.87
C PHE A 64 -11.46 -19.78 9.48
N GLU A 65 -11.81 -18.86 10.38
CA GLU A 65 -11.74 -17.42 10.11
C GLU A 65 -10.31 -16.93 9.86
N ARG A 66 -9.30 -17.54 10.49
CA ARG A 66 -7.88 -17.27 10.19
C ARG A 66 -7.38 -17.90 8.89
N GLY A 67 -8.20 -18.70 8.20
CA GLY A 67 -7.83 -19.40 6.97
C GLY A 67 -7.06 -20.70 7.19
N GLU A 68 -7.00 -21.21 8.43
CA GLU A 68 -6.32 -22.45 8.80
C GLU A 68 -7.21 -23.67 8.47
N LEU A 69 -7.64 -23.80 7.20
CA LEU A 69 -8.66 -24.77 6.77
C LEU A 69 -8.28 -26.22 7.10
N THR A 70 -7.01 -26.58 7.01
CA THR A 70 -6.51 -27.93 7.35
C THR A 70 -6.61 -28.21 8.85
N ALA A 71 -6.31 -27.22 9.69
CA ALA A 71 -6.40 -27.36 11.14
C ALA A 71 -7.87 -27.48 11.58
N ALA A 72 -8.75 -26.64 11.02
CA ALA A 72 -10.19 -26.71 11.26
C ALA A 72 -10.77 -28.08 10.85
N ASP A 73 -10.39 -28.60 9.69
CA ASP A 73 -10.87 -29.90 9.19
C ASP A 73 -10.35 -31.07 10.03
N THR A 74 -9.06 -31.08 10.37
CA THR A 74 -8.45 -32.13 11.20
C THR A 74 -9.06 -32.13 12.61
N GLY A 75 -9.23 -30.95 13.21
CA GLY A 75 -9.84 -30.80 14.52
C GLY A 75 -11.31 -31.24 14.53
N LEU A 76 -12.06 -30.94 13.47
CA LEU A 76 -13.45 -31.38 13.32
C LEU A 76 -13.58 -32.91 13.26
N LEU A 77 -12.65 -33.59 12.57
CA LEU A 77 -12.61 -35.06 12.51
C LEU A 77 -12.28 -35.71 13.86
N ALA A 78 -11.58 -34.99 14.75
CA ALA A 78 -11.23 -35.47 16.07
C ALA A 78 -12.36 -35.33 17.11
N LEU A 79 -13.44 -34.61 16.79
CA LEU A 79 -14.56 -34.41 17.72
C LEU A 79 -15.49 -35.63 17.78
N PRO A 80 -16.01 -35.98 18.97
CA PRO A 80 -17.09 -36.96 19.12
C PRO A 80 -18.30 -36.58 18.26
N GLU A 81 -18.90 -37.56 17.59
CA GLU A 81 -20.03 -37.35 16.65
C GLU A 81 -19.76 -36.25 15.61
N ARG A 82 -18.47 -35.94 15.34
CA ARG A 82 -18.01 -34.87 14.47
C ARG A 82 -18.61 -33.49 14.82
N GLY A 83 -18.91 -33.24 16.09
CA GLY A 83 -19.38 -31.94 16.57
C GLY A 83 -20.86 -31.63 16.32
N GLY A 84 -21.68 -32.64 16.03
CA GLY A 84 -23.13 -32.47 15.83
C GLY A 84 -23.48 -31.48 14.71
N LEU A 85 -24.59 -30.75 14.86
CA LEU A 85 -25.06 -29.80 13.84
C LEU A 85 -24.02 -28.72 13.52
N GLU A 86 -23.40 -28.10 14.52
CA GLU A 86 -22.39 -27.04 14.29
C GLU A 86 -21.17 -27.58 13.54
N GLY A 87 -20.76 -28.81 13.81
CA GLY A 87 -19.72 -29.50 13.04
C GLY A 87 -20.12 -29.79 11.60
N GLU A 88 -21.39 -30.13 11.32
CA GLU A 88 -21.90 -30.27 9.96
C GLU A 88 -21.91 -28.95 9.21
N LEU A 89 -22.33 -27.86 9.86
CA LEU A 89 -22.33 -26.52 9.26
C LEU A 89 -20.90 -26.04 8.98
N LEU A 90 -19.94 -26.30 9.87
CA LEU A 90 -18.52 -26.05 9.62
C LEU A 90 -18.01 -26.88 8.43
N ARG A 91 -18.42 -28.15 8.30
CA ARG A 91 -18.06 -28.98 7.13
C ARG A 91 -18.58 -28.39 5.82
N ALA A 92 -19.81 -27.85 5.81
CA ALA A 92 -20.35 -27.16 4.65
C ALA A 92 -19.51 -25.91 4.28
N ARG A 93 -19.09 -25.12 5.28
CA ARG A 93 -18.19 -23.97 5.09
C ARG A 93 -16.82 -24.37 4.54
N LEU A 94 -16.22 -25.44 5.08
CA LEU A 94 -14.95 -25.99 4.60
C LEU A 94 -15.05 -26.49 3.16
N ALA A 95 -16.15 -27.14 2.78
CA ALA A 95 -16.40 -27.58 1.41
C ALA A 95 -16.49 -26.39 0.44
N SER A 96 -17.26 -25.37 0.79
CA SER A 96 -17.38 -24.15 -0.02
C SER A 96 -16.04 -23.39 -0.12
N ALA A 97 -15.28 -23.28 0.97
CA ALA A 97 -13.95 -22.65 0.96
C ALA A 97 -12.93 -23.38 0.06
N ARG A 98 -13.14 -24.68 -0.21
CA ARG A 98 -12.36 -25.50 -1.15
C ARG A 98 -12.89 -25.45 -2.58
N GLY A 99 -13.97 -24.73 -2.84
CA GLY A 99 -14.65 -24.66 -4.13
C GLY A 99 -15.55 -25.88 -4.44
N ASP A 100 -15.85 -26.73 -3.46
CA ASP A 100 -16.77 -27.86 -3.62
C ASP A 100 -18.19 -27.46 -3.17
N ASP A 101 -18.82 -26.59 -3.97
CA ASP A 101 -20.17 -26.08 -3.71
C ASP A 101 -21.22 -27.21 -3.71
N VAL A 102 -20.98 -28.28 -4.48
CA VAL A 102 -21.87 -29.45 -4.53
C VAL A 102 -21.87 -30.17 -3.20
N ALA A 103 -20.69 -30.43 -2.61
CA ALA A 103 -20.61 -31.04 -1.29
C ALA A 103 -21.18 -30.12 -0.21
N ALA A 104 -20.94 -28.80 -0.30
CA ALA A 104 -21.49 -27.83 0.65
C ALA A 104 -23.01 -27.84 0.65
N VAL A 105 -23.65 -27.75 -0.51
CA VAL A 105 -25.12 -27.81 -0.66
C VAL A 105 -25.66 -29.15 -0.19
N ARG A 106 -25.01 -30.27 -0.51
CA ARG A 106 -25.44 -31.59 -0.04
C ARG A 106 -25.47 -31.69 1.49
N VAL A 107 -24.45 -31.14 2.17
CA VAL A 107 -24.42 -31.11 3.64
C VAL A 107 -25.53 -30.21 4.18
N LEU A 108 -25.76 -29.04 3.57
CA LEU A 108 -26.84 -28.14 3.97
C LEU A 108 -28.22 -28.77 3.82
N GLU A 109 -28.51 -29.45 2.71
CA GLU A 109 -29.81 -30.10 2.49
C GLU A 109 -30.04 -31.26 3.48
N ALA A 110 -28.99 -32.02 3.80
CA ALA A 110 -29.06 -33.02 4.86
C ALA A 110 -29.34 -32.39 6.24
N ALA A 111 -28.66 -31.29 6.57
CA ALA A 111 -28.88 -30.56 7.82
C ALA A 111 -30.29 -29.95 7.90
N LYS A 112 -30.84 -29.43 6.79
CA LYS A 112 -32.22 -28.92 6.71
C LYS A 112 -33.25 -30.02 6.98
N LEU A 113 -33.00 -31.23 6.48
CA LEU A 113 -33.88 -32.38 6.74
C LEU A 113 -33.81 -32.86 8.19
N ALA A 114 -32.60 -32.92 8.77
CA ALA A 114 -32.40 -33.36 10.14
C ALA A 114 -32.84 -32.32 11.20
N HIS A 115 -32.68 -31.04 10.89
CA HIS A 115 -32.90 -29.92 11.81
C HIS A 115 -33.76 -28.80 11.17
N PRO A 116 -35.02 -29.08 10.77
CA PRO A 116 -35.84 -28.15 9.98
C PRO A 116 -36.26 -26.88 10.74
N ARG A 117 -36.07 -26.85 12.07
CA ARG A 117 -36.43 -25.73 12.95
C ARG A 117 -35.23 -25.05 13.61
N ASP A 118 -34.02 -25.31 13.14
CA ASP A 118 -32.81 -24.68 13.69
C ASP A 118 -32.31 -23.58 12.75
N ALA A 119 -32.42 -22.32 13.17
CA ALA A 119 -32.09 -21.17 12.32
C ALA A 119 -30.61 -21.08 11.92
N ARG A 120 -29.70 -21.82 12.59
CA ARG A 120 -28.28 -21.88 12.21
C ARG A 120 -28.09 -22.51 10.83
N VAL A 121 -28.99 -23.40 10.42
CA VAL A 121 -28.99 -24.04 9.11
C VAL A 121 -29.28 -23.00 8.02
N GLN A 122 -30.36 -22.23 8.16
CA GLN A 122 -30.72 -21.18 7.19
C GLN A 122 -29.68 -20.04 7.19
N ALA A 123 -29.15 -19.68 8.36
CA ALA A 123 -28.08 -18.69 8.47
C ALA A 123 -26.84 -19.10 7.66
N THR A 124 -26.38 -20.34 7.82
CA THR A 124 -25.23 -20.87 7.09
C THR A 124 -25.53 -21.01 5.60
N ALA A 125 -26.73 -21.49 5.24
CA ALA A 125 -27.15 -21.59 3.84
C ALA A 125 -27.16 -20.23 3.14
N ALA A 126 -27.72 -19.20 3.78
CA ALA A 126 -27.75 -17.85 3.23
C ALA A 126 -26.35 -17.31 2.92
N GLU A 127 -25.40 -17.48 3.84
CA GLU A 127 -24.01 -17.03 3.65
C GLU A 127 -23.29 -17.80 2.53
N LEU A 128 -23.47 -19.12 2.46
CA LEU A 128 -22.87 -19.90 1.37
C LEU A 128 -23.48 -19.56 0.01
N PHE A 129 -24.78 -19.22 -0.04
CA PHE A 129 -25.39 -18.72 -1.28
C PHE A 129 -24.92 -17.32 -1.67
N VAL A 130 -24.60 -16.45 -0.71
CA VAL A 130 -23.92 -15.17 -1.00
C VAL A 130 -22.57 -15.44 -1.66
N LEU A 131 -21.74 -16.35 -1.11
CA LEU A 131 -20.44 -16.71 -1.68
C LEU A 131 -20.57 -17.30 -3.09
N ALA A 132 -21.62 -18.08 -3.34
CA ALA A 132 -21.93 -18.64 -4.66
C ALA A 132 -22.57 -17.62 -5.64
N GLY A 133 -22.70 -16.34 -5.26
CA GLY A 133 -23.31 -15.29 -6.08
C GLY A 133 -24.84 -15.40 -6.24
N ARG A 134 -25.49 -16.26 -5.46
CA ARG A 134 -26.94 -16.54 -5.51
C ARG A 134 -27.71 -15.68 -4.51
N MET A 135 -27.65 -14.36 -4.70
CA MET A 135 -28.22 -13.38 -3.77
C MET A 135 -29.71 -13.57 -3.47
N GLN A 136 -30.52 -13.87 -4.49
CA GLN A 136 -31.96 -14.08 -4.28
C GLN A 136 -32.23 -15.30 -3.40
N THR A 137 -31.51 -16.40 -3.63
CA THR A 137 -31.64 -17.61 -2.80
C THR A 137 -31.20 -17.33 -1.35
N ALA A 138 -30.14 -16.55 -1.15
CA ALA A 138 -29.70 -16.17 0.18
C ALA A 138 -30.78 -15.38 0.94
N GLU A 139 -31.47 -14.44 0.29
CA GLU A 139 -32.58 -13.71 0.89
C GLU A 139 -33.78 -14.58 1.25
N ASP A 140 -34.09 -15.56 0.41
CA ASP A 140 -35.16 -16.51 0.67
C ASP A 140 -34.83 -17.40 1.88
N GLU A 141 -33.57 -17.83 2.04
CA GLU A 141 -33.11 -18.52 3.26
C GLU A 141 -33.20 -17.63 4.50
N ILE A 142 -32.83 -16.35 4.41
CA ILE A 142 -33.02 -15.40 5.53
C ILE A 142 -34.50 -15.30 5.90
N ARG A 143 -35.40 -15.18 4.91
CA ARG A 143 -36.86 -15.11 5.15
C ARG A 143 -37.38 -16.38 5.82
N ALA A 144 -36.93 -17.56 5.36
CA ALA A 144 -37.28 -18.84 5.93
C ALA A 144 -36.79 -18.97 7.38
N GLY A 145 -35.53 -18.60 7.66
CA GLY A 145 -34.98 -18.60 9.01
C GLY A 145 -35.72 -17.66 9.96
N LEU A 146 -36.13 -16.47 9.48
CA LEU A 146 -36.86 -15.49 10.29
C LEU A 146 -38.25 -15.99 10.67
N ALA A 147 -38.86 -16.86 9.87
CA ALA A 147 -40.12 -17.51 10.21
C ALA A 147 -39.98 -18.58 11.32
N ILE A 148 -38.76 -19.06 11.56
CA ILE A 148 -38.44 -20.10 12.53
C ILE A 148 -37.98 -19.47 13.86
N GLU A 149 -36.87 -18.72 13.83
CA GLU A 149 -36.30 -18.04 15.00
C GLU A 149 -35.89 -16.59 14.68
N PRO A 150 -36.81 -15.61 14.81
CA PRO A 150 -36.54 -14.20 14.47
C PRO A 150 -35.41 -13.55 15.29
N LEU A 151 -35.15 -14.06 16.49
CA LEU A 151 -34.19 -13.51 17.45
C LEU A 151 -32.85 -14.26 17.46
N SER A 152 -32.63 -15.19 16.52
CA SER A 152 -31.38 -15.95 16.42
C SER A 152 -30.18 -15.03 16.11
N PRO A 153 -29.11 -15.03 16.93
CA PRO A 153 -27.88 -14.28 16.65
C PRO A 153 -27.21 -14.71 15.34
N ASP A 154 -27.18 -16.02 15.06
CA ASP A 154 -26.60 -16.58 13.83
C ASP A 154 -27.34 -16.09 12.57
N LEU A 155 -28.68 -16.05 12.62
CA LEU A 155 -29.48 -15.55 11.52
C LEU A 155 -29.35 -14.03 11.34
N ARG A 156 -29.23 -13.30 12.44
CA ARG A 156 -28.98 -11.85 12.42
C ARG A 156 -27.62 -11.55 11.80
N ARG A 157 -26.59 -12.34 12.12
CA ARG A 157 -25.27 -12.30 11.49
C ARG A 157 -25.38 -12.56 9.99
N ALA A 158 -26.03 -13.64 9.58
CA ALA A 158 -26.24 -13.98 8.17
C ALA A 158 -26.96 -12.86 7.39
N ARG A 159 -27.99 -12.26 7.98
CA ARG A 159 -28.69 -11.11 7.39
C ARG A 159 -27.75 -9.91 7.21
N GLY A 160 -26.88 -9.67 8.19
CA GLY A 160 -25.81 -8.68 8.08
C GLY A 160 -24.90 -8.93 6.88
N VAL A 161 -24.42 -10.17 6.72
CA VAL A 161 -23.58 -10.61 5.59
C VAL A 161 -24.29 -10.41 4.24
N VAL A 162 -25.56 -10.79 4.13
CA VAL A 162 -26.36 -10.59 2.90
C VAL A 162 -26.47 -9.10 2.58
N LEU A 163 -26.65 -8.24 3.57
CA LEU A 163 -26.79 -6.80 3.37
C LEU A 163 -25.49 -6.13 2.93
N ILE A 164 -24.36 -6.42 3.59
CA ILE A 164 -23.06 -5.85 3.17
C ILE A 164 -22.65 -6.32 1.78
N SER A 165 -23.20 -7.44 1.31
CA SER A 165 -22.97 -7.96 -0.04
C SER A 165 -23.79 -7.24 -1.13
N LYS A 166 -24.63 -6.28 -0.75
CA LYS A 166 -25.41 -5.45 -1.67
C LYS A 166 -24.82 -4.04 -1.78
N PRO A 167 -24.90 -3.40 -2.96
CA PRO A 167 -24.58 -1.99 -3.09
C PRO A 167 -25.36 -1.14 -2.08
N GLY A 168 -24.66 -0.29 -1.34
CA GLY A 168 -25.26 0.60 -0.32
C GLY A 168 -25.69 -0.08 0.99
N GLY A 169 -25.53 -1.40 1.13
CA GLY A 169 -25.98 -2.13 2.32
C GLY A 169 -25.03 -2.13 3.52
N ALA A 170 -23.92 -1.37 3.45
CA ALA A 170 -22.85 -1.39 4.46
C ALA A 170 -23.33 -1.07 5.88
N GLU A 171 -24.04 0.05 6.08
CA GLU A 171 -24.50 0.48 7.41
C GLU A 171 -25.59 -0.42 7.98
N ALA A 172 -26.57 -0.80 7.14
CA ALA A 172 -27.64 -1.70 7.55
C ALA A 172 -27.07 -3.08 7.93
N GLY A 173 -26.14 -3.60 7.13
CA GLY A 173 -25.45 -4.84 7.41
C GLY A 173 -24.62 -4.78 8.69
N LEU A 174 -23.84 -3.71 8.88
CA LEU A 174 -23.07 -3.45 10.09
C LEU A 174 -23.97 -3.41 11.34
N ALA A 175 -25.12 -2.73 11.28
CA ALA A 175 -26.07 -2.67 12.38
C ALA A 175 -26.57 -4.07 12.78
N HIS A 176 -26.86 -4.93 11.80
CA HIS A 176 -27.26 -6.32 12.06
C HIS A 176 -26.12 -7.14 12.70
N LEU A 177 -24.89 -6.99 12.22
CA LEU A 177 -23.73 -7.71 12.77
C LEU A 177 -23.42 -7.29 14.21
N LEU A 178 -23.43 -5.99 14.52
CA LEU A 178 -23.25 -5.48 15.87
C LEU A 178 -24.38 -5.95 16.80
N ALA A 179 -25.61 -5.96 16.31
CA ALA A 179 -26.75 -6.46 17.06
C ALA A 179 -26.72 -8.00 17.23
N ALA A 180 -26.02 -8.75 16.38
CA ALA A 180 -25.78 -10.18 16.58
C ALA A 180 -24.77 -10.38 17.74
N ARG A 181 -23.66 -9.64 17.74
CA ARG A 181 -22.68 -9.64 18.84
C ARG A 181 -23.27 -9.25 20.19
N ALA A 182 -24.13 -8.24 20.20
CA ALA A 182 -24.79 -7.79 21.42
C ALA A 182 -25.73 -8.85 22.01
N ALA A 183 -26.33 -9.70 21.16
CA ALA A 183 -27.19 -10.79 21.59
C ALA A 183 -26.40 -12.02 22.02
N ASP A 184 -25.26 -12.29 21.38
CA ASP A 184 -24.33 -13.37 21.70
C ASP A 184 -22.89 -12.94 21.41
N PRO A 185 -22.08 -12.64 22.45
CA PRO A 185 -20.68 -12.24 22.28
C PRO A 185 -19.80 -13.30 21.62
N ASN A 186 -20.20 -14.59 21.67
CA ASN A 186 -19.45 -15.72 21.14
C ASN A 186 -20.06 -16.27 19.84
N VAL A 187 -20.86 -15.47 19.13
CA VAL A 187 -21.40 -15.88 17.82
C VAL A 187 -20.24 -16.10 16.83
N PRO A 188 -20.10 -17.30 16.25
CA PRO A 188 -18.96 -17.64 15.39
C PRO A 188 -19.07 -16.95 14.02
N TYR A 189 -17.95 -16.86 13.29
CA TYR A 189 -17.88 -16.34 11.92
C TYR A 189 -18.29 -14.87 11.79
N LEU A 190 -18.00 -14.07 12.82
CA LEU A 190 -18.42 -12.68 12.90
C LEU A 190 -17.28 -11.70 12.64
N HIS A 191 -16.04 -12.06 12.99
CA HIS A 191 -14.90 -11.14 12.93
C HIS A 191 -14.65 -10.63 11.52
N ARG A 192 -14.57 -11.53 10.54
CA ARG A 192 -14.35 -11.12 9.13
C ARG A 192 -15.52 -10.32 8.58
N ALA A 193 -16.76 -10.68 8.95
CA ALA A 193 -17.96 -9.98 8.51
C ALA A 193 -18.01 -8.54 9.05
N LEU A 194 -17.68 -8.33 10.32
CA LEU A 194 -17.62 -7.00 10.92
C LEU A 194 -16.47 -6.17 10.37
N ALA A 195 -15.30 -6.78 10.16
CA ALA A 195 -14.18 -6.09 9.54
C ALA A 195 -14.55 -5.56 8.15
N GLU A 196 -15.17 -6.39 7.32
CA GLU A 196 -15.64 -5.98 5.99
C GLU A 196 -16.74 -4.93 6.04
N ALA A 197 -17.72 -5.09 6.95
CA ALA A 197 -18.79 -4.11 7.13
C ALA A 197 -18.24 -2.73 7.53
N HIS A 198 -17.26 -2.70 8.45
CA HIS A 198 -16.56 -1.49 8.83
C HIS A 198 -15.72 -0.92 7.69
N ARG A 199 -15.00 -1.74 6.93
CA ARG A 199 -14.24 -1.30 5.75
C ARG A 199 -15.14 -0.62 4.72
N LEU A 200 -16.30 -1.21 4.40
CA LEU A 200 -17.29 -0.63 3.50
C LEU A 200 -17.89 0.67 4.05
N ALA A 201 -18.17 0.72 5.35
CA ALA A 201 -18.64 1.94 6.01
C ALA A 201 -17.59 3.06 5.99
N ALA A 202 -16.30 2.72 6.11
CA ALA A 202 -15.20 3.66 5.95
C ALA A 202 -15.12 4.21 4.52
N THR A 203 -15.24 3.34 3.51
CA THR A 203 -15.31 3.78 2.09
C THR A 203 -16.47 4.74 1.86
N LYS A 204 -17.66 4.43 2.38
CA LYS A 204 -18.82 5.32 2.30
C LYS A 204 -18.55 6.66 2.99
N ALA A 205 -17.98 6.64 4.19
CA ALA A 205 -17.63 7.87 4.93
C ALA A 205 -16.65 8.77 4.15
N LEU A 206 -15.65 8.20 3.50
CA LEU A 206 -14.75 8.96 2.62
C LEU A 206 -15.49 9.58 1.43
N SER A 207 -16.42 8.85 0.81
CA SER A 207 -17.23 9.39 -0.30
C SER A 207 -18.13 10.55 0.13
N GLU A 208 -18.54 10.57 1.40
CA GLU A 208 -19.33 11.64 2.03
C GLU A 208 -18.45 12.77 2.60
N GLN A 209 -17.14 12.73 2.36
CA GLN A 209 -16.16 13.71 2.87
C GLN A 209 -16.10 13.76 4.41
N ASP A 210 -16.34 12.64 5.09
CA ASP A 210 -16.20 12.48 6.54
C ASP A 210 -15.02 11.54 6.89
N PRO A 211 -13.77 12.02 6.80
CA PRO A 211 -12.59 11.21 7.08
C PRO A 211 -12.45 10.84 8.56
N ALA A 212 -13.06 11.59 9.48
CA ALA A 212 -13.03 11.26 10.91
C ALA A 212 -13.86 10.00 11.19
N ARG A 213 -15.06 9.91 10.64
CA ARG A 213 -15.90 8.71 10.71
C ARG A 213 -15.26 7.54 9.96
N ALA A 214 -14.58 7.81 8.84
CA ALA A 214 -13.80 6.79 8.14
C ALA A 214 -12.71 6.18 9.05
N LEU A 215 -11.92 6.99 9.76
CA LEU A 215 -10.91 6.49 10.69
C LEU A 215 -11.49 5.68 11.85
N GLN A 216 -12.66 6.05 12.36
CA GLN A 216 -13.35 5.26 13.40
C GLN A 216 -13.68 3.85 12.88
N HIS A 217 -14.21 3.77 11.66
CA HIS A 217 -14.51 2.49 11.03
C HIS A 217 -13.25 1.69 10.68
N VAL A 218 -12.21 2.33 10.15
CA VAL A 218 -10.91 1.66 9.91
C VAL A 218 -10.35 1.07 11.20
N SER A 219 -10.36 1.85 12.29
CA SER A 219 -9.90 1.37 13.60
C SER A 219 -10.72 0.17 14.08
N ALA A 220 -12.05 0.23 13.93
CA ALA A 220 -12.93 -0.88 14.27
C ALA A 220 -12.68 -2.12 13.40
N ALA A 221 -12.42 -1.97 12.11
CA ALA A 221 -12.08 -3.07 11.22
C ALA A 221 -10.76 -3.75 11.63
N LEU A 222 -9.73 -2.95 11.95
CA LEU A 222 -8.42 -3.46 12.36
C LEU A 222 -8.41 -4.09 13.76
N LEU A 223 -9.39 -3.77 14.61
CA LEU A 223 -9.63 -4.50 15.86
C LEU A 223 -10.18 -5.91 15.63
N GLU A 224 -10.98 -6.09 14.58
CA GLU A 224 -11.51 -7.41 14.21
C GLU A 224 -10.46 -8.26 13.49
N VAL A 225 -9.76 -7.67 12.53
CA VAL A 225 -8.73 -8.33 11.73
C VAL A 225 -7.60 -7.34 11.51
N SER A 226 -6.47 -7.58 12.18
CA SER A 226 -5.35 -6.64 12.25
C SER A 226 -4.60 -6.43 10.94
N ASP A 227 -4.61 -7.43 10.06
CA ASP A 227 -3.86 -7.40 8.79
C ASP A 227 -4.80 -7.32 7.59
N GLN A 228 -5.34 -6.12 7.36
CA GLN A 228 -6.21 -5.82 6.22
C GLN A 228 -5.65 -4.63 5.43
N PRO A 229 -4.94 -4.88 4.31
CA PRO A 229 -4.33 -3.82 3.51
C PRO A 229 -5.33 -2.80 2.99
N ASP A 230 -6.54 -3.22 2.60
CA ASP A 230 -7.57 -2.32 2.10
C ASP A 230 -8.08 -1.37 3.21
N ALA A 231 -8.20 -1.85 4.44
CA ALA A 231 -8.59 -1.00 5.58
C ALA A 231 -7.47 -0.02 5.94
N LEU A 232 -6.21 -0.47 5.91
CA LEU A 232 -5.05 0.39 6.11
C LEU A 232 -4.97 1.50 5.05
N LEU A 233 -5.20 1.17 3.78
CA LEU A 233 -5.21 2.12 2.67
C LEU A 233 -6.28 3.20 2.86
N LEU A 234 -7.52 2.80 3.19
CA LEU A 234 -8.59 3.75 3.54
C LEU A 234 -8.22 4.64 4.73
N GLY A 235 -7.49 4.10 5.71
CA GLY A 235 -6.94 4.84 6.83
C GLY A 235 -5.93 5.90 6.39
N ALA A 236 -5.00 5.53 5.51
CA ALA A 236 -4.02 6.46 4.94
C ALA A 236 -4.71 7.60 4.17
N ASP A 237 -5.70 7.27 3.34
CA ASP A 237 -6.50 8.26 2.59
C ASP A 237 -7.24 9.22 3.54
N ALA A 238 -7.84 8.70 4.61
CA ALA A 238 -8.50 9.50 5.63
C ALA A 238 -7.52 10.44 6.37
N HIS A 239 -6.33 9.93 6.70
CA HIS A 239 -5.26 10.74 7.29
C HIS A 239 -4.78 11.84 6.33
N MET A 240 -4.67 11.56 5.03
CA MET A 240 -4.34 12.58 4.02
C MET A 240 -5.36 13.72 4.00
N LEU A 241 -6.66 13.39 3.99
CA LEU A 241 -7.74 14.39 4.03
C LEU A 241 -7.74 15.22 5.31
N LEU A 242 -7.38 14.61 6.44
CA LEU A 242 -7.23 15.29 7.73
C LEU A 242 -5.89 16.03 7.88
N LYS A 243 -5.01 15.99 6.86
CA LYS A 243 -3.65 16.57 6.88
C LYS A 243 -2.75 15.96 7.96
N HIS A 244 -3.06 14.75 8.41
CA HIS A 244 -2.24 13.91 9.27
C HIS A 244 -1.16 13.21 8.43
N PHE A 245 -0.28 13.99 7.81
CA PHE A 245 0.62 13.51 6.77
C PHE A 245 1.61 12.44 7.25
N ASP A 246 2.14 12.56 8.47
CA ASP A 246 3.09 11.58 8.99
C ASP A 246 2.45 10.22 9.20
N GLN A 247 1.21 10.19 9.73
CA GLN A 247 0.44 8.95 9.88
C GLN A 247 0.12 8.33 8.52
N ALA A 248 -0.31 9.13 7.54
CA ALA A 248 -0.63 8.64 6.21
C ALA A 248 0.60 8.05 5.50
N LEU A 249 1.70 8.79 5.46
CA LEU A 249 2.93 8.36 4.78
C LEU A 249 3.52 7.11 5.43
N ALA A 250 3.49 7.00 6.76
CA ALA A 250 3.95 5.81 7.47
C ALA A 250 3.15 4.55 7.07
N VAL A 251 1.84 4.67 6.86
CA VAL A 251 1.01 3.56 6.39
C VAL A 251 1.34 3.18 4.95
N TYR A 252 1.43 4.15 4.04
CA TYR A 252 1.81 3.87 2.64
C TYR A 252 3.21 3.23 2.53
N GLU A 253 4.19 3.70 3.31
CA GLU A 253 5.55 3.13 3.33
C GLU A 253 5.54 1.68 3.83
N ARG A 254 4.74 1.39 4.86
CA ARG A 254 4.55 0.01 5.33
C ARG A 254 3.95 -0.86 4.21
N LEU A 255 2.86 -0.41 3.59
CA LEU A 255 2.19 -1.17 2.53
C LEU A 255 3.12 -1.42 1.33
N LEU A 256 3.92 -0.42 0.93
CA LEU A 256 4.92 -0.56 -0.12
C LEU A 256 5.99 -1.59 0.25
N LYS A 257 6.47 -1.57 1.51
CA LYS A 257 7.44 -2.54 2.03
C LYS A 257 6.87 -3.96 2.07
N ASP A 258 5.57 -4.09 2.37
CA ASP A 258 4.84 -5.35 2.37
C ASP A 258 4.55 -5.86 0.93
N GLY A 259 4.98 -5.12 -0.11
CA GLY A 259 4.93 -5.51 -1.52
C GLY A 259 3.66 -5.07 -2.25
N LEU A 260 2.84 -4.21 -1.66
CA LEU A 260 1.68 -3.64 -2.33
C LEU A 260 2.08 -2.54 -3.30
N ASP A 261 1.37 -2.49 -4.43
CA ASP A 261 1.55 -1.46 -5.47
C ASP A 261 0.85 -0.16 -5.05
N VAL A 262 1.51 0.59 -4.15
CA VAL A 262 1.07 1.91 -3.65
C VAL A 262 2.09 3.01 -3.92
N GLY A 263 3.05 2.77 -4.81
CA GLY A 263 4.18 3.67 -5.06
C GLY A 263 3.75 5.02 -5.65
N ALA A 264 2.77 5.01 -6.54
CA ALA A 264 2.25 6.23 -7.17
C ALA A 264 1.47 7.09 -6.17
N GLU A 265 0.63 6.45 -5.34
CA GLU A 265 -0.15 7.07 -4.27
C GLU A 265 0.77 7.68 -3.22
N LEU A 266 1.79 6.94 -2.79
CA LEU A 266 2.81 7.44 -1.86
C LEU A 266 3.56 8.62 -2.46
N ALA A 267 3.99 8.55 -3.73
CA ALA A 267 4.71 9.64 -4.38
C ALA A 267 3.88 10.94 -4.42
N GLN A 268 2.60 10.83 -4.81
CA GLN A 268 1.67 11.96 -4.86
C GLN A 268 1.33 12.49 -3.46
N SER A 269 1.20 11.60 -2.47
CA SER A 269 0.98 11.96 -1.07
C SER A 269 2.19 12.65 -0.46
N SER A 270 3.41 12.17 -0.74
CA SER A 270 4.67 12.80 -0.31
C SER A 270 4.80 14.20 -0.90
N LYS A 271 4.48 14.40 -2.19
CA LYS A 271 4.43 15.73 -2.80
C LYS A 271 3.44 16.64 -2.08
N THR A 272 2.24 16.15 -1.78
CA THR A 272 1.19 16.93 -1.09
C THR A 272 1.60 17.29 0.35
N ALA A 273 2.23 16.37 1.06
CA ALA A 273 2.78 16.61 2.38
C ALA A 273 3.98 17.57 2.35
N ALA A 274 4.76 17.59 1.26
CA ALA A 274 5.86 18.53 1.05
C ALA A 274 5.36 19.96 0.84
N THR A 275 4.32 20.13 0.02
CA THR A 275 3.71 21.46 -0.20
C THR A 275 3.09 22.01 1.07
N ALA A 276 2.47 21.17 1.89
CA ALA A 276 1.98 21.56 3.22
C ALA A 276 3.11 22.00 4.15
N ALA A 277 4.20 21.24 4.24
CA ALA A 277 5.38 21.60 5.04
C ALA A 277 5.99 22.95 4.59
N LEU A 278 5.96 23.24 3.29
CA LEU A 278 6.42 24.54 2.77
C LEU A 278 5.53 25.70 3.23
N LEU A 279 4.21 25.52 3.27
CA LEU A 279 3.27 26.53 3.79
C LEU A 279 3.50 26.79 5.29
N GLU A 280 3.92 25.76 6.02
CA GLU A 280 4.35 25.84 7.42
C GLU A 280 5.76 26.41 7.61
N LYS A 281 6.42 26.82 6.51
CA LYS A 281 7.81 27.33 6.48
C LYS A 281 8.86 26.32 6.95
N ASN A 282 8.55 25.03 6.93
CA ASN A 282 9.47 23.95 7.24
C ASN A 282 10.16 23.46 5.96
N ARG A 283 11.13 24.25 5.47
CA ARG A 283 11.90 23.93 4.26
C ARG A 283 12.61 22.57 4.32
N PRO A 284 13.30 22.18 5.43
CA PRO A 284 13.95 20.88 5.50
C PRO A 284 13.00 19.70 5.27
N LEU A 285 11.84 19.71 5.96
CA LEU A 285 10.84 18.65 5.81
C LEU A 285 10.20 18.65 4.41
N ALA A 286 9.99 19.83 3.81
CA ALA A 286 9.50 19.93 2.45
C ALA A 286 10.48 19.30 1.44
N LEU A 287 11.78 19.59 1.56
CA LEU A 287 12.82 19.01 0.71
C LEU A 287 12.89 17.49 0.85
N GLU A 288 12.85 16.98 2.08
CA GLU A 288 12.83 15.54 2.36
C GLU A 288 11.66 14.86 1.65
N ARG A 289 10.45 15.39 1.80
CA ARG A 289 9.23 14.80 1.20
C ARG A 289 9.17 14.95 -0.32
N PHE A 290 9.65 16.06 -0.89
CA PHE A 290 9.77 16.20 -2.35
C PHE A 290 10.80 15.23 -2.93
N LEU A 291 11.92 15.05 -2.22
CA LEU A 291 12.94 14.09 -2.62
C LEU A 291 12.38 12.67 -2.60
N ARG A 292 11.64 12.31 -1.54
CA ARG A 292 10.98 11.00 -1.45
C ARG A 292 10.00 10.78 -2.60
N ALA A 293 9.17 11.78 -2.93
CA ALA A 293 8.26 11.72 -4.08
C ALA A 293 9.00 11.42 -5.39
N ARG A 294 10.15 12.05 -5.61
CA ARG A 294 10.99 11.79 -6.80
C ARG A 294 11.63 10.41 -6.79
N GLU A 295 12.15 9.96 -5.65
CA GLU A 295 12.74 8.61 -5.50
C GLU A 295 11.71 7.52 -5.86
N LEU A 296 10.42 7.80 -5.63
CA LEU A 296 9.29 6.95 -6.01
C LEU A 296 8.85 7.12 -7.48
N GLY A 297 9.58 7.90 -8.28
CA GLY A 297 9.36 8.05 -9.72
C GLY A 297 8.58 9.29 -10.14
N LEU A 298 8.23 10.20 -9.22
CA LEU A 298 7.54 11.43 -9.60
C LEU A 298 8.50 12.36 -10.39
N GLY A 299 8.19 12.59 -11.67
CA GLY A 299 9.00 13.43 -12.56
C GLY A 299 8.95 14.93 -12.25
N GLY A 300 9.84 15.70 -12.89
CA GLY A 300 9.96 17.15 -12.65
C GLY A 300 8.67 17.94 -12.91
N GLU A 301 7.95 17.64 -13.98
CA GLU A 301 6.67 18.27 -14.30
C GLU A 301 5.62 18.00 -13.20
N ALA A 302 5.51 16.75 -12.77
CA ALA A 302 4.59 16.34 -11.71
C ALA A 302 4.98 16.94 -10.35
N LEU A 303 6.27 17.11 -10.05
CA LEU A 303 6.74 17.79 -8.84
C LEU A 303 6.47 19.31 -8.85
N GLY A 304 6.42 19.93 -10.03
CA GLY A 304 6.22 21.38 -10.19
C GLY A 304 7.32 22.16 -9.48
N PHE A 305 6.93 23.11 -8.62
CA PHE A 305 7.88 23.90 -7.81
C PHE A 305 8.77 23.04 -6.89
N GLY A 306 8.34 21.82 -6.54
CA GLY A 306 9.20 20.88 -5.82
C GLY A 306 10.48 20.56 -6.60
N ALA A 307 10.41 20.43 -7.93
CA ALA A 307 11.57 20.15 -8.76
C ALA A 307 12.59 21.31 -8.73
N THR A 308 12.12 22.56 -8.76
CA THR A 308 13.01 23.73 -8.68
C THR A 308 13.67 23.83 -7.31
N MET A 309 12.93 23.58 -6.23
CA MET A 309 13.51 23.55 -4.88
C MET A 309 14.61 22.49 -4.76
N LEU A 310 14.37 21.31 -5.31
CA LEU A 310 15.34 20.23 -5.28
C LEU A 310 16.57 20.56 -6.13
N ALA A 311 16.40 21.19 -7.30
CA ALA A 311 17.52 21.65 -8.13
C ALA A 311 18.34 22.75 -7.45
N ASP A 312 17.70 23.68 -6.74
CA ASP A 312 18.41 24.72 -5.98
C ASP A 312 19.17 24.13 -4.78
N GLU A 313 18.59 23.14 -4.10
CA GLU A 313 19.27 22.38 -3.06
C GLU A 313 20.46 21.59 -3.61
N ALA A 314 20.33 21.01 -4.81
CA ALA A 314 21.44 20.35 -5.49
C ALA A 314 22.61 21.31 -5.76
N LYS A 315 22.32 22.54 -6.21
CA LYS A 315 23.35 23.58 -6.39
C LYS A 315 24.01 23.98 -5.07
N ALA A 316 23.23 24.13 -4.00
CA ALA A 316 23.78 24.43 -2.67
C ALA A 316 24.73 23.30 -2.19
N LYS A 317 24.35 22.04 -2.40
CA LYS A 317 25.19 20.87 -2.10
C LYS A 317 26.45 20.80 -2.97
N LEU A 318 26.35 21.20 -4.24
CA LEU A 318 27.48 21.35 -5.14
C LEU A 318 28.48 22.38 -4.61
N GLU A 319 28.02 23.55 -4.17
CA GLU A 319 28.89 24.58 -3.57
C GLU A 319 29.56 24.12 -2.28
N VAL A 320 28.85 23.38 -1.42
CA VAL A 320 29.43 22.76 -0.22
C VAL A 320 30.53 21.78 -0.61
N GLY A 321 30.31 20.96 -1.65
CA GLY A 321 31.31 20.02 -2.13
C GLY A 321 32.57 20.70 -2.65
N TRP A 322 32.44 21.79 -3.40
CA TRP A 322 33.59 22.56 -3.86
C TRP A 322 34.38 23.18 -2.71
N LYS A 323 33.70 23.78 -1.72
CA LYS A 323 34.37 24.31 -0.52
C LYS A 323 35.14 23.24 0.25
N ALA A 324 34.56 22.05 0.39
CA ALA A 324 35.23 20.92 1.03
C ALA A 324 36.44 20.43 0.21
N PHE A 325 36.30 20.37 -1.12
CA PHE A 325 37.37 20.00 -2.03
C PHE A 325 38.55 20.97 -1.94
N ASP A 326 38.29 22.28 -1.97
CA ASP A 326 39.31 23.33 -1.85
C ASP A 326 40.01 23.31 -0.47
N ALA A 327 39.29 22.89 0.57
CA ALA A 327 39.84 22.68 1.91
C ALA A 327 40.65 21.38 2.05
N GLY A 328 40.70 20.54 1.01
CA GLY A 328 41.35 19.23 1.05
C GLY A 328 40.55 18.13 1.77
N ASP A 329 39.32 18.41 2.21
CA ASP A 329 38.40 17.41 2.75
C ASP A 329 37.70 16.68 1.60
N LEU A 330 38.44 15.75 0.99
CA LEU A 330 37.98 15.01 -0.17
C LEU A 330 36.80 14.07 0.15
N ALA A 331 36.72 13.56 1.38
CA ALA A 331 35.60 12.72 1.83
C ALA A 331 34.32 13.56 1.98
N GLY A 332 34.42 14.74 2.57
CA GLY A 332 33.33 15.71 2.64
C GLY A 332 32.87 16.17 1.25
N ALA A 333 33.82 16.44 0.34
CA ALA A 333 33.52 16.81 -1.05
C ALA A 333 32.73 15.72 -1.78
N GLU A 334 33.20 14.48 -1.73
CA GLU A 334 32.52 13.34 -2.33
C GLU A 334 31.11 13.15 -1.77
N SER A 335 30.94 13.24 -0.44
CA SER A 335 29.63 13.16 0.20
C SER A 335 28.69 14.26 -0.31
N ALA A 336 29.16 15.50 -0.38
CA ALA A 336 28.34 16.63 -0.82
C ALA A 336 27.98 16.56 -2.32
N PHE A 337 28.89 16.09 -3.17
CA PHE A 337 28.58 15.88 -4.59
C PHE A 337 27.58 14.72 -4.81
N ARG A 338 27.64 13.66 -3.99
CA ARG A 338 26.61 12.61 -4.01
C ARG A 338 25.26 13.13 -3.52
N ASP A 339 25.24 13.96 -2.48
CA ASP A 339 24.02 14.65 -2.04
C ASP A 339 23.43 15.49 -3.19
N ALA A 340 24.27 16.26 -3.89
CA ALA A 340 23.84 17.05 -5.04
C ALA A 340 23.19 16.17 -6.13
N LEU A 341 23.76 15.00 -6.43
CA LEU A 341 23.18 14.04 -7.37
C LEU A 341 21.91 13.35 -6.85
N ARG A 342 21.76 13.19 -5.54
CA ARG A 342 20.49 12.73 -4.95
C ARG A 342 19.39 13.79 -5.15
N PHE A 343 19.74 15.07 -5.00
CA PHE A 343 18.82 16.20 -5.22
C PHE A 343 18.60 16.57 -6.68
N ASP A 344 19.50 16.25 -7.59
CA ASP A 344 19.29 16.34 -9.04
C ASP A 344 20.11 15.23 -9.73
N PRO A 345 19.48 14.08 -10.01
CA PRO A 345 20.15 12.96 -10.67
C PRO A 345 20.67 13.27 -12.07
N SER A 346 20.17 14.35 -12.69
CA SER A 346 20.53 14.76 -14.04
C SER A 346 21.63 15.81 -14.11
N SER A 347 22.12 16.28 -12.95
CA SER A 347 23.14 17.33 -12.87
C SER A 347 24.49 16.84 -13.41
N LEU A 348 24.84 17.31 -14.60
CA LEU A 348 26.14 17.03 -15.22
C LEU A 348 27.28 17.68 -14.43
N ASP A 349 27.07 18.87 -13.87
CA ASP A 349 28.08 19.56 -13.06
C ASP A 349 28.39 18.81 -11.77
N ALA A 350 27.37 18.31 -11.06
CA ALA A 350 27.58 17.50 -9.85
C ALA A 350 28.27 16.18 -10.17
N ARG A 351 27.95 15.55 -11.31
CA ARG A 351 28.61 14.33 -11.75
C ARG A 351 30.08 14.57 -12.13
N ARG A 352 30.38 15.68 -12.82
CA ARG A 352 31.76 16.12 -13.12
C ARG A 352 32.55 16.37 -11.84
N ALA A 353 31.95 17.10 -10.89
CA ALA A 353 32.56 17.43 -9.61
C ALA A 353 32.84 16.18 -8.76
N LEU A 354 31.92 15.21 -8.76
CA LEU A 354 32.15 13.90 -8.14
C LEU A 354 33.35 13.19 -8.77
N GLY A 355 33.49 13.23 -10.10
CA GLY A 355 34.67 12.68 -10.78
C GLY A 355 35.98 13.33 -10.30
N ALA A 356 35.99 14.65 -10.13
CA ALA A 356 37.17 15.36 -9.60
C ALA A 356 37.51 14.95 -8.16
N ALA A 357 36.51 14.83 -7.28
CA ALA A 357 36.71 14.35 -5.91
C ALA A 357 37.30 12.93 -5.89
N LEU A 358 36.74 12.01 -6.69
CA LEU A 358 37.22 10.63 -6.77
C LEU A 358 38.66 10.55 -7.28
N TYR A 359 39.00 11.32 -8.31
CA TYR A 359 40.35 11.37 -8.88
C TYR A 359 41.40 11.84 -7.85
N SER A 360 41.05 12.86 -7.06
CA SER A 360 41.90 13.37 -5.98
C SER A 360 42.03 12.38 -4.81
N ARG A 361 41.03 11.52 -4.60
CA ARG A 361 41.06 10.41 -3.63
C ARG A 361 41.76 9.15 -4.12
N GLU A 362 42.36 9.20 -5.31
CA GLU A 362 42.99 8.06 -5.98
C GLU A 362 42.04 6.97 -6.47
N ASP A 363 40.72 7.18 -6.41
CA ASP A 363 39.73 6.35 -7.11
C ASP A 363 39.62 6.80 -8.58
N VAL A 364 40.67 6.51 -9.34
CA VAL A 364 40.82 6.96 -10.74
C VAL A 364 39.81 6.25 -11.65
N GLU A 365 39.52 4.97 -11.39
CA GLU A 365 38.47 4.21 -12.06
C GLU A 365 37.09 4.83 -11.84
N GLY A 366 36.75 5.15 -10.59
CA GLY A 366 35.50 5.82 -10.24
C GLY A 366 35.36 7.18 -10.93
N ALA A 367 36.45 7.97 -10.97
CA ALA A 367 36.48 9.25 -11.68
C ALA A 367 36.23 9.10 -13.18
N ALA A 368 36.95 8.17 -13.83
CA ALA A 368 36.78 7.88 -15.25
C ALA A 368 35.35 7.45 -15.58
N ALA A 369 34.72 6.64 -14.71
CA ALA A 369 33.32 6.25 -14.86
C ALA A 369 32.35 7.44 -14.80
N GLN A 370 32.54 8.37 -13.85
CA GLN A 370 31.68 9.55 -13.75
C GLN A 370 31.81 10.49 -14.95
N TRP A 371 33.04 10.80 -15.38
CA TRP A 371 33.26 11.69 -16.54
C TRP A 371 32.79 11.08 -17.86
N ARG A 372 32.95 9.76 -18.04
CA ARG A 372 32.39 9.06 -19.20
C ARG A 372 30.86 9.22 -19.25
N LEU A 373 30.18 9.01 -18.13
CA LEU A 373 28.72 9.21 -18.06
C LEU A 373 28.29 10.65 -18.37
N VAL A 374 29.10 11.66 -18.00
CA VAL A 374 28.84 13.07 -18.36
C VAL A 374 28.90 13.24 -19.88
N LEU A 375 29.96 12.75 -20.54
CA LEU A 375 30.14 12.85 -21.99
C LEU A 375 29.04 12.08 -22.75
N GLU A 376 28.74 10.86 -22.34
CA GLU A 376 27.67 10.04 -22.92
C GLU A 376 26.31 10.73 -22.81
N THR A 377 25.98 11.27 -21.63
CA THR A 377 24.71 11.97 -21.41
C THR A 377 24.64 13.27 -22.22
N ALA A 378 25.74 14.02 -22.30
CA ALA A 378 25.81 15.25 -23.09
C ALA A 378 25.65 14.96 -24.59
N CYS A 379 26.33 13.94 -25.11
CA CYS A 379 26.22 13.50 -26.50
C CYS A 379 24.79 13.05 -26.83
N ALA A 380 24.20 12.18 -26.00
CA ALA A 380 22.83 11.68 -26.20
C ALA A 380 21.78 12.80 -26.18
N ARG A 381 22.03 13.88 -25.43
CA ARG A 381 21.15 15.04 -25.34
C ARG A 381 21.55 16.22 -26.23
N GLN A 382 22.61 16.07 -27.03
CA GLN A 382 23.18 17.13 -27.87
C GLN A 382 23.48 18.42 -27.10
N LEU A 383 24.02 18.28 -25.88
CA LEU A 383 24.40 19.38 -25.01
C LEU A 383 25.86 19.77 -25.24
N GLU A 384 26.11 21.07 -25.38
CA GLU A 384 27.46 21.62 -25.35
C GLU A 384 27.92 21.77 -23.89
N LEU A 385 29.04 21.15 -23.56
CA LEU A 385 29.67 21.27 -22.26
C LEU A 385 30.56 22.51 -22.25
N SER A 386 30.39 23.39 -21.26
CA SER A 386 31.23 24.59 -21.09
C SER A 386 32.69 24.26 -20.75
N GLU A 387 32.93 23.11 -20.12
CA GLU A 387 34.25 22.64 -19.70
C GLU A 387 34.67 21.41 -20.51
N PRO A 388 35.97 21.24 -20.84
CA PRO A 388 36.46 20.12 -21.64
C PRO A 388 36.59 18.84 -20.78
N VAL A 389 35.46 18.26 -20.36
CA VAL A 389 35.40 17.07 -19.49
C VAL A 389 36.16 15.86 -20.07
N TYR A 390 36.30 15.78 -21.39
CA TYR A 390 37.07 14.73 -22.04
C TYR A 390 38.57 14.80 -21.71
N LEU A 391 39.12 15.97 -21.37
CA LEU A 391 40.50 16.10 -20.89
C LEU A 391 40.67 15.52 -19.49
N ASP A 392 39.68 15.67 -18.62
CA ASP A 392 39.71 15.05 -17.30
C ASP A 392 39.66 13.51 -17.42
N LEU A 393 38.77 13.00 -18.28
CA LEU A 393 38.75 11.57 -18.62
C LEU A 393 40.08 11.10 -19.23
N ALA A 394 40.68 11.89 -20.11
CA ALA A 394 41.97 11.59 -20.72
C ALA A 394 43.10 11.47 -19.66
N ARG A 395 43.13 12.39 -18.69
CA ARG A 395 44.09 12.33 -17.56
C ARG A 395 43.88 11.08 -16.69
N ALA A 396 42.62 10.70 -16.43
CA ALA A 396 42.32 9.45 -15.75
C ALA A 396 42.78 8.22 -16.54
N LEU A 397 42.44 8.12 -17.83
CA LEU A 397 42.86 7.00 -18.67
C LEU A 397 44.38 6.88 -18.76
N HIS A 398 45.09 8.00 -18.82
CA HIS A 398 46.55 8.02 -18.77
C HIS A 398 47.09 7.46 -17.44
N ARG A 399 46.54 7.88 -16.28
CA ARG A 399 46.93 7.31 -14.97
C ARG A 399 46.63 5.82 -14.87
N LEU A 400 45.52 5.37 -15.44
CA LEU A 400 45.13 3.97 -15.51
C LEU A 400 45.93 3.15 -16.54
N GLN A 401 46.85 3.78 -17.30
CA GLN A 401 47.60 3.16 -18.39
C GLN A 401 46.72 2.56 -19.49
N ARG A 402 45.48 3.05 -19.65
CA ARG A 402 44.54 2.64 -20.71
C ARG A 402 44.78 3.49 -21.96
N ILE A 403 45.99 3.36 -22.53
CA ILE A 403 46.51 4.24 -23.59
C ILE A 403 45.70 4.14 -24.88
N ASP A 404 45.17 2.97 -25.22
CA ASP A 404 44.35 2.78 -26.42
C ASP A 404 43.03 3.55 -26.32
N GLU A 405 42.33 3.43 -25.20
CA GLU A 405 41.08 4.19 -24.93
C GLU A 405 41.33 5.70 -24.87
N LEU A 406 42.45 6.11 -24.27
CA LEU A 406 42.87 7.51 -24.25
C LEU A 406 43.06 8.05 -25.67
N ARG A 407 43.81 7.33 -26.51
CA ARG A 407 44.06 7.75 -27.88
C ARG A 407 42.76 7.86 -28.66
N GLN A 408 41.92 6.84 -28.58
CA GLN A 408 40.63 6.81 -29.24
C GLN A 408 39.76 8.00 -28.84
N LEU A 409 39.63 8.27 -27.52
CA LEU A 409 38.86 9.39 -27.00
C LEU A 409 39.31 10.74 -27.59
N LEU A 410 40.63 11.00 -27.60
CA LEU A 410 41.17 12.27 -28.08
C LEU A 410 41.02 12.42 -29.60
N GLU A 411 41.21 11.34 -30.37
CA GLU A 411 41.04 11.32 -31.81
C GLU A 411 39.57 11.55 -32.21
N GLU A 412 38.63 10.90 -31.53
CA GLU A 412 37.19 11.08 -31.76
C GLU A 412 36.73 12.51 -31.45
N GLU A 413 37.16 13.07 -30.32
CA GLU A 413 36.81 14.45 -29.93
C GLU A 413 37.40 15.49 -30.90
N LEU A 414 38.65 15.33 -31.32
CA LEU A 414 39.29 16.23 -32.30
C LEU A 414 38.71 16.08 -33.71
N ALA A 415 38.27 14.88 -34.10
CA ALA A 415 37.59 14.68 -35.37
C ALA A 415 36.21 15.37 -35.38
N ALA A 416 35.48 15.30 -34.26
CA ALA A 416 34.18 15.95 -34.11
C ALA A 416 34.28 17.46 -33.95
N ARG A 417 35.25 17.95 -33.15
CA ARG A 417 35.44 19.36 -32.80
C ARG A 417 36.92 19.74 -32.90
N PRO A 418 37.45 19.98 -34.12
CA PRO A 418 38.87 20.23 -34.33
C PRO A 418 39.40 21.42 -33.54
N ASP A 419 38.63 22.49 -33.42
CA ASP A 419 39.01 23.74 -32.73
C ASP A 419 38.17 23.97 -31.46
N GLY A 420 37.66 22.89 -30.87
CA GLY A 420 36.87 22.95 -29.64
C GLY A 420 37.70 23.30 -28.39
N PRO A 421 37.03 23.57 -27.25
CA PRO A 421 37.69 23.78 -25.97
C PRO A 421 38.65 22.64 -25.63
N GLY A 422 39.89 22.97 -25.27
CA GLY A 422 40.91 21.98 -24.93
C GLY A 422 41.61 21.29 -26.11
N ALA A 423 41.26 21.60 -27.36
CA ALA A 423 41.81 20.90 -28.54
C ALA A 423 43.34 20.99 -28.65
N VAL A 424 43.94 22.11 -28.22
CA VAL A 424 45.40 22.26 -28.17
C VAL A 424 46.03 21.25 -27.19
N GLU A 425 45.49 21.16 -25.98
CA GLU A 425 45.95 20.20 -24.96
C GLU A 425 45.76 18.76 -25.43
N ALA A 426 44.63 18.46 -26.08
CA ALA A 426 44.36 17.14 -26.67
C ALA A 426 45.42 16.73 -27.72
N ARG A 427 45.76 17.63 -28.64
CA ARG A 427 46.81 17.40 -29.65
C ARG A 427 48.18 17.21 -29.01
N GLU A 428 48.50 17.99 -27.97
CA GLU A 428 49.74 17.82 -27.22
C GLU A 428 49.81 16.45 -26.52
N MET A 429 48.72 16.00 -25.89
CA MET A 429 48.65 14.67 -25.28
C MET A 429 48.87 13.57 -26.32
N LEU A 430 48.21 13.62 -27.47
CA LEU A 430 48.40 12.67 -28.57
C LEU A 430 49.85 12.66 -29.07
N ALA A 431 50.46 13.84 -29.26
CA ALA A 431 51.86 13.94 -29.69
C ALA A 431 52.83 13.31 -28.67
N ARG A 432 52.58 13.47 -27.36
CA ARG A 432 53.38 12.83 -26.31
C ARG A 432 53.22 11.31 -26.33
N LEU A 433 52.01 10.79 -26.59
CA LEU A 433 51.76 9.36 -26.72
C LEU A 433 52.47 8.76 -27.95
N ALA A 434 52.51 9.48 -29.07
CA ALA A 434 53.20 9.05 -30.30
C ALA A 434 54.72 8.99 -30.14
N ASN A 435 55.29 9.87 -29.30
CA ASN A 435 56.73 9.94 -29.02
C ASN A 435 57.18 9.07 -27.83
N SER A 436 56.25 8.39 -27.16
CA SER A 436 56.56 7.46 -26.06
C SER A 436 56.96 6.11 -26.65
N PRO A 437 58.17 5.59 -26.38
CA PRO A 437 58.59 4.31 -26.93
C PRO A 437 57.68 3.20 -26.37
N THR A 438 56.97 2.52 -27.26
CA THR A 438 56.22 1.30 -26.97
C THR A 438 57.15 0.32 -26.24
N ARG A 439 56.86 0.06 -24.96
CA ARG A 439 57.57 -0.92 -24.14
C ARG A 439 57.01 -2.31 -24.34
#